data_AF-A0A1F6SDF3-F1
#
_entry.id   AF-A0A1F6SDF3-F1
#
_cell.length_a   1.000
_cell.length_b   1.000
_cell.length_c   1.000
_cell.angle_alpha   90.00
_cell.angle_beta   90.00
_cell.angle_gamma   90.00
#
_symmetry.space_group_name_H-M   'P 1'
#
loop_
_entity.id
_entity.type
_entity.pdbx_description
1 polymer ?
#
loop_
_entity_poly.entity_id
_entity_poly.type
_entity_poly.pdbx_seq_one_letter_code
_entity_poly.pdbx_strand_id
1 'polypeptide(L)'
;MGKRSEGSSYGKPGPERGHAYGIASVSNALGGVDFPMSKQDLIDRYGDRQIEWTKGNPQALRDVLKDAHENEFNSMADVVSAVSRGHKKTIM
;
A
#
# COMPACT_ATOMS: atom_id res chain seq x y z
N MET A 1 -23.39 -2.34 31.85
CA MET A 1 -23.53 -2.65 30.42
C MET A 1 -22.74 -1.58 29.64
N GLY A 2 -21.70 -1.95 28.89
CA GLY A 2 -20.92 -0.95 28.13
C GLY A 2 -19.54 -1.39 27.68
N LYS A 3 -19.52 -2.41 26.81
CA LYS A 3 -18.48 -2.86 25.86
C LYS A 3 -16.99 -2.75 26.23
N ARG A 4 -16.40 -3.94 26.34
CA ARG A 4 -14.97 -4.24 26.44
C ARG A 4 -14.22 -3.76 25.20
N SER A 5 -13.14 -3.04 25.46
CA SER A 5 -12.03 -2.79 24.55
C SER A 5 -11.32 -4.11 24.28
N GLU A 6 -11.23 -4.52 23.02
CA GLU A 6 -10.21 -5.47 22.55
C GLU A 6 -9.55 -4.87 21.32
N GLY A 7 -8.44 -4.20 21.58
CA GLY A 7 -7.53 -3.69 20.57
C GLY A 7 -6.79 -4.84 19.92
N SER A 8 -6.94 -4.99 18.62
CA SER A 8 -5.95 -5.69 17.80
C SER A 8 -4.81 -4.73 17.50
N SER A 9 -3.73 -4.95 18.24
CA SER A 9 -2.45 -4.29 18.18
C SER A 9 -1.78 -4.50 16.81
N TYR A 10 -1.67 -3.43 16.03
CA TYR A 10 -0.50 -3.19 15.17
C TYR A 10 0.03 -1.79 15.50
N GLY A 11 0.77 -1.72 16.61
CA GLY A 11 1.44 -0.51 17.08
C GLY A 11 2.53 -0.05 16.12
N LYS A 12 2.21 0.93 15.28
CA LYS A 12 3.13 1.95 14.76
C LYS A 12 2.41 3.27 14.97
N PRO A 13 3.07 4.34 15.50
CA PRO A 13 2.51 5.67 15.43
C PRO A 13 2.06 5.91 13.99
N GLY A 14 0.77 6.22 13.80
CA GLY A 14 0.31 6.68 12.50
C GLY A 14 1.22 7.81 12.04
N PRO A 15 1.49 7.93 10.74
CA PRO A 15 2.42 8.93 10.24
C PRO A 15 1.96 10.34 10.67
N GLU A 16 2.92 11.27 10.84
CA GLU A 16 2.67 12.65 11.27
C GLU A 16 1.42 13.21 10.58
N ARG A 17 0.46 13.75 11.36
CA ARG A 17 -0.86 14.17 10.88
C ARG A 17 -0.72 15.00 9.59
N GLY A 18 -1.08 14.42 8.46
CA GLY A 18 -1.04 15.05 7.14
C GLY A 18 -0.15 14.35 6.10
N HIS A 19 0.76 13.47 6.50
CA HIS A 19 1.60 12.69 5.58
C HIS A 19 1.28 11.20 5.70
N ALA A 20 1.20 10.48 4.58
CA ALA A 20 1.01 9.04 4.57
C ALA A 20 2.29 8.39 4.04
N TYR A 21 2.84 7.43 4.78
CA TYR A 21 4.05 6.71 4.39
C TYR A 21 3.78 5.23 4.14
N GLY A 22 4.60 4.60 3.29
CA GLY A 22 4.56 3.17 3.02
C GLY A 22 3.20 2.72 2.49
N ILE A 23 2.62 1.71 3.15
CA ILE A 23 1.30 1.16 2.82
C ILE A 23 0.20 2.24 2.83
N ALA A 24 0.24 3.19 3.76
CA ALA A 24 -0.76 4.26 3.79
C ALA A 24 -0.66 5.17 2.55
N SER A 25 0.56 5.40 2.04
CA SER A 25 0.76 6.14 0.79
C SER A 25 0.22 5.37 -0.40
N VAL A 26 0.37 4.04 -0.43
CA VAL A 26 -0.20 3.18 -1.49
C VAL A 26 -1.73 3.26 -1.47
N SER A 27 -2.34 3.10 -0.30
CA SER A 27 -3.79 3.18 -0.15
C SER A 27 -4.34 4.53 -0.57
N ASN A 28 -3.65 5.62 -0.23
CA ASN A 28 -4.04 6.96 -0.69
C ASN A 28 -3.89 7.10 -2.21
N ALA A 29 -2.78 6.62 -2.77
CA ALA A 29 -2.53 6.68 -4.21
C ALA A 29 -3.49 5.83 -5.03
N LEU A 30 -4.12 4.82 -4.43
CA LEU A 30 -5.15 3.97 -5.06
C LEU A 30 -6.56 4.23 -4.51
N GLY A 31 -6.75 5.34 -3.78
CA GLY A 31 -8.05 5.72 -3.25
C GLY A 31 -9.08 5.88 -4.37
N GLY A 32 -10.22 5.17 -4.26
CA GLY A 32 -11.29 5.20 -5.27
C GLY A 32 -11.06 4.29 -6.48
N VAL A 33 -10.09 3.38 -6.43
CA VAL A 33 -9.95 2.32 -7.44
C VAL A 33 -10.98 1.23 -7.19
N ASP A 34 -11.70 0.86 -8.26
CA ASP A 34 -12.59 -0.30 -8.28
C ASP A 34 -11.81 -1.58 -8.61
N PHE A 35 -12.17 -2.66 -7.93
CA PHE A 35 -11.55 -3.99 -8.08
C PHE A 35 -12.60 -4.99 -8.58
N PRO A 36 -12.21 -6.09 -9.27
CA PRO A 36 -10.84 -6.57 -9.49
C PRO A 36 -10.05 -5.79 -10.55
N MET A 37 -8.72 -5.78 -10.41
CA MET A 37 -7.81 -5.15 -11.37
C MET A 37 -6.50 -5.92 -11.51
N SER A 38 -5.96 -5.98 -12.72
CA SER A 38 -4.65 -6.59 -12.97
C SER A 38 -3.51 -5.69 -12.51
N LYS A 39 -2.35 -6.27 -12.21
CA LYS A 39 -1.13 -5.53 -11.89
C LYS A 39 -0.73 -4.61 -13.04
N GLN A 40 -0.85 -5.08 -14.29
CA GLN A 40 -0.51 -4.29 -15.46
C GLN A 40 -1.44 -3.07 -15.58
N ASP A 41 -2.75 -3.26 -15.42
CA ASP A 41 -3.71 -2.14 -15.43
C ASP A 41 -3.44 -1.12 -14.31
N LEU A 42 -3.09 -1.58 -13.10
CA LEU A 42 -2.72 -0.69 -12.01
C LEU A 42 -1.45 0.11 -12.34
N ILE A 43 -0.44 -0.52 -12.94
CA ILE A 43 0.80 0.14 -13.37
C ILE A 43 0.50 1.14 -14.48
N ASP A 44 -0.31 0.78 -15.47
CA ASP A 44 -0.59 1.63 -16.62
C ASP A 44 -1.44 2.86 -16.24
N ARG A 45 -2.40 2.69 -15.34
CA ARG A 45 -3.31 3.78 -14.92
C ARG A 45 -2.77 4.63 -13.77
N TYR A 46 -2.06 4.02 -12.84
CA TYR A 46 -1.66 4.65 -11.57
C TYR A 46 -0.16 4.60 -11.29
N GLY A 47 0.62 3.91 -12.12
CA GLY A 47 2.04 3.69 -11.88
C GLY A 47 2.91 4.96 -11.90
N ASP A 48 2.46 6.03 -12.53
CA ASP A 48 3.13 7.34 -12.54
C ASP A 48 2.93 8.15 -11.26
N ARG A 49 2.02 7.72 -10.38
CA ARG A 49 1.81 8.39 -9.08
C ARG A 49 3.05 8.22 -8.21
N GLN A 50 3.50 9.33 -7.63
CA GLN A 50 4.57 9.33 -6.64
C GLN A 50 3.99 8.98 -5.26
N ILE A 51 4.64 8.04 -4.57
CA ILE A 51 4.30 7.64 -3.22
C ILE A 51 5.50 7.78 -2.29
N GLU A 52 5.26 8.28 -1.09
CA GLU A 52 6.31 8.36 -0.07
C GLU A 52 6.39 7.03 0.65
N TRP A 53 7.26 6.14 0.18
CA TRP A 53 7.44 4.85 0.86
C TRP A 53 8.15 5.01 2.20
N THR A 54 9.23 5.80 2.21
CA THR A 54 9.89 6.30 3.42
C THR A 54 9.98 7.83 3.38
N LYS A 55 10.10 8.47 4.55
CA LYS A 55 10.13 9.94 4.66
C LYS A 55 11.26 10.53 3.82
N GLY A 56 10.92 11.45 2.92
CA GLY A 56 11.88 12.11 2.03
C GLY A 56 12.39 11.26 0.86
N ASN A 57 11.82 10.07 0.63
CA ASN A 57 12.18 9.20 -0.49
C ASN A 57 10.93 8.82 -1.30
N PRO A 58 10.43 9.74 -2.15
CA PRO A 58 9.34 9.44 -3.05
C PRO A 58 9.80 8.43 -4.11
N GLN A 59 8.95 7.44 -4.38
CA GLN A 59 9.17 6.47 -5.45
C GLN A 59 7.89 6.32 -6.27
N ALA A 60 8.05 5.92 -7.53
CA ALA A 60 6.91 5.70 -8.40
C ALA A 60 6.13 4.46 -7.97
N LEU A 61 4.80 4.55 -7.94
CA LEU A 61 3.94 3.44 -7.55
C LEU A 61 4.18 2.19 -8.41
N ARG A 62 4.54 2.37 -9.69
CA ARG A 62 4.92 1.27 -10.58
C ARG A 62 6.04 0.41 -10.02
N ASP A 63 7.04 0.99 -9.36
CA ASP A 63 8.20 0.25 -8.89
C ASP A 63 7.86 -0.57 -7.66
N VAL A 64 7.02 -0.01 -6.78
CA VAL A 64 6.42 -0.73 -5.65
C VAL A 64 5.52 -1.88 -6.11
N LEU A 65 4.73 -1.67 -7.17
CA LEU A 65 3.83 -2.70 -7.72
C LEU A 65 4.59 -3.81 -8.46
N LYS A 66 5.72 -3.52 -9.11
CA LYS A 66 6.54 -4.54 -9.78
C LYS A 66 7.11 -5.58 -8.82
N ASP A 67 7.38 -5.19 -7.57
CA ASP A 67 7.86 -6.10 -6.52
C ASP A 67 6.80 -7.13 -6.08
N ALA A 68 5.51 -6.89 -6.38
CA ALA A 68 4.44 -7.83 -6.10
C ALA A 68 4.51 -9.03 -7.05
N HIS A 69 4.42 -10.24 -6.48
CA HIS A 69 4.41 -11.49 -7.24
C HIS A 69 3.06 -11.77 -7.91
N GLU A 70 1.99 -11.22 -7.34
CA GLU A 70 0.62 -11.31 -7.80
C GLU A 70 0.43 -10.54 -9.10
N ASN A 71 -0.40 -11.06 -10.00
CA ASN A 71 -0.72 -10.43 -11.27
C ASN A 71 -2.14 -9.84 -11.30
N GLU A 72 -2.95 -10.13 -10.29
CA GLU A 72 -4.33 -9.67 -10.16
C GLU A 72 -4.64 -9.41 -8.69
N PHE A 73 -5.49 -8.41 -8.45
CA PHE A 73 -5.91 -7.99 -7.13
C PHE A 73 -7.43 -7.87 -7.09
N ASN A 74 -8.06 -8.50 -6.10
CA ASN A 74 -9.51 -8.46 -5.92
C ASN A 74 -9.95 -7.32 -4.99
N SER A 75 -8.99 -6.69 -4.30
CA SER A 75 -9.25 -5.62 -3.36
C SER A 75 -8.00 -4.77 -3.09
N MET A 76 -8.19 -3.60 -2.48
CA MET A 76 -7.09 -2.80 -1.95
C MET A 76 -6.23 -3.57 -0.94
N ALA A 77 -6.86 -4.44 -0.13
CA ALA A 77 -6.14 -5.23 0.88
C ALA A 77 -5.18 -6.24 0.23
N ASP A 78 -5.54 -6.78 -0.94
CA ASP A 78 -4.69 -7.68 -1.72
C ASP A 78 -3.44 -6.93 -2.21
N VAL A 79 -3.61 -5.73 -2.77
CA VAL A 79 -2.51 -4.88 -3.25
C VAL A 79 -1.55 -4.56 -2.11
N VAL A 80 -2.08 -4.06 -1.00
CA VAL A 80 -1.30 -3.71 0.20
C VAL A 80 -0.52 -4.92 0.73
N SER A 81 -1.17 -6.08 0.79
CA SER A 81 -0.56 -7.30 1.27
C SER A 81 0.56 -7.79 0.36
N ALA A 82 0.33 -7.76 -0.95
CA ALA A 82 1.29 -8.15 -1.98
C ALA A 82 2.53 -7.26 -1.96
N VAL A 83 2.34 -5.95 -1.97
CA VAL A 83 3.40 -4.95 -1.88
C VAL A 83 4.19 -5.11 -0.58
N SER A 84 3.52 -5.30 0.57
CA SER A 84 4.21 -5.50 1.85
C SER A 84 5.11 -6.75 1.85
N ARG A 85 4.66 -7.84 1.20
CA ARG A 85 5.46 -9.06 1.04
C ARG A 85 6.64 -8.87 0.10
N GLY A 86 6.42 -8.30 -1.09
CA GLY A 86 7.46 -8.06 -2.08
C GLY A 86 8.58 -7.19 -1.53
N HIS A 87 8.22 -6.11 -0.84
CA HIS A 87 9.20 -5.16 -0.35
C HIS A 87 9.98 -5.65 0.88
N LYS A 88 9.43 -6.58 1.69
CA LYS A 88 10.20 -7.25 2.77
C LYS A 88 11.32 -8.13 2.23
N LYS A 89 11.20 -8.64 1.00
CA LYS A 89 12.17 -9.52 0.37
C LYS A 89 13.43 -8.78 -0.13
N THR A 90 13.32 -7.48 -0.37
CA THR A 90 14.43 -6.64 -0.86
C THR A 90 15.36 -6.14 0.25
N ILE A 91 14.95 -6.23 1.52
CA ILE A 91 15.70 -5.78 2.71
C ILE A 91 16.24 -6.93 3.58
N MET A 92 16.30 -8.15 3.03
CA MET A 92 16.97 -9.32 3.61
C MET A 92 18.15 -9.75 2.74
#